data_AF-A0A380BTC3-F1
#
_entry.id   AF-A0A380BTC3-F1
#
_cell.length_a   1.000
_cell.length_b   1.000
_cell.length_c   1.000
_cell.angle_alpha   90.00
_cell.angle_beta   90.00
_cell.angle_gamma   90.00
#
_symmetry.space_group_name_H-M   'P 1'
#
loop_
_entity.id
_entity.type
_entity.pdbx_description
1 polymer ?
#
loop_
_entity_poly.entity_id
_entity_poly.type
_entity_poly.pdbx_seq_one_letter_code
_entity_poly.pdbx_strand_id
1 'polypeptide(L)'
;MPFAIKFASNEAIYAKHSSTKGFGTKLSSAYHYDLKNTKGFFFVSTTEDMPALLDMRLGIESELAQTGMHIRRLGADDLIEHCREHLNFSHQQDRVSPAKYNEYQPLNTQILSPDSEFIINRDSVNIRHTPMQSDNSVDTTLINLGLKGLPNDFRLYAFPNCIASLSYTMNSVQCPYRVSVSFYINKTGEQTTRNDSKIGSLTKTVNSPMRLLIPSAADELAERKEIQKGLSSHAFKITTMTLNVTLYTTEEKQRHDTSKAIATFRTAGIDLIRNNKLQGMCTLSTLPFSMSEGFMKDSQKAGLCFMMKTSNLVNFLPIVADYKRLSAGLLLPTMRHQISYFDPFNCGSDNYNMAITGGSGAGKSFFMQALVKSIFAKGGKAWILDKGQSYKKLTQTLGGVYLDSSQISSTRLPT
;
A
#
# COMPACT_ATOMS: atom_id res chain seq x y z
N MET A 1 9.10 37.05 0.41
CA MET A 1 9.74 35.71 0.40
C MET A 1 9.90 35.06 1.78
N PRO A 2 10.36 35.73 2.86
CA PRO A 2 10.64 35.07 4.15
C PRO A 2 9.42 34.39 4.80
N PHE A 3 8.23 34.99 4.64
CA PHE A 3 6.99 34.48 5.21
C PHE A 3 6.52 33.16 4.57
N ALA A 4 6.62 33.04 3.24
CA ALA A 4 6.23 31.84 2.50
C ALA A 4 7.12 30.64 2.88
N ILE A 5 8.42 30.87 3.05
CA ILE A 5 9.38 29.84 3.49
C ILE A 5 9.03 29.37 4.91
N LYS A 6 8.83 30.31 5.85
CA LYS A 6 8.44 29.98 7.23
C LYS A 6 7.11 29.19 7.27
N PHE A 7 6.16 29.55 6.44
CA PHE A 7 4.87 28.85 6.33
C PHE A 7 5.05 27.41 5.82
N ALA A 8 5.80 27.23 4.73
CA ALA A 8 6.09 25.91 4.17
C ALA A 8 6.83 25.02 5.18
N SER A 9 7.78 25.57 5.95
CA SER A 9 8.46 24.85 7.02
C SER A 9 7.49 24.39 8.11
N ASN A 10 6.56 25.24 8.54
CA ASN A 10 5.56 24.87 9.55
C ASN A 10 4.60 23.79 9.04
N GLU A 11 4.16 23.86 7.77
CA GLU A 11 3.35 22.80 7.16
C GLU A 11 4.11 21.48 7.04
N ALA A 12 5.40 21.52 6.70
CA ALA A 12 6.25 20.33 6.66
C ALA A 12 6.40 19.68 8.05
N ILE A 13 6.59 20.47 9.10
CA ILE A 13 6.64 19.98 10.49
C ILE A 13 5.31 19.34 10.87
N TYR A 14 4.18 19.98 10.55
CA TYR A 14 2.85 19.43 10.83
C TYR A 14 2.60 18.12 10.07
N ALA A 15 2.96 18.06 8.78
CA ALA A 15 2.84 16.86 7.97
C ALA A 15 3.67 15.70 8.53
N LYS A 16 4.92 15.96 8.96
CA LYS A 16 5.80 14.97 9.60
C LYS A 16 5.25 14.47 10.94
N HIS A 17 4.67 15.38 11.72
CA HIS A 17 3.96 14.99 12.94
C HIS A 17 2.75 14.09 12.60
N SER A 18 1.93 14.49 11.63
CA SER A 18 0.74 13.72 11.22
C SER A 18 1.06 12.38 10.58
N SER A 19 2.22 12.20 9.93
CA SER A 19 2.63 10.90 9.38
C SER A 19 3.01 9.88 10.46
N THR A 20 3.34 10.33 11.68
CA THR A 20 3.77 9.46 12.78
C THR A 20 2.76 9.34 13.91
N LYS A 21 2.02 10.43 14.19
CA LYS A 21 1.03 10.51 15.27
C LYS A 21 -0.41 10.56 14.77
N GLY A 22 -0.62 10.73 13.47
CA GLY A 22 -1.92 11.02 12.90
C GLY A 22 -2.37 12.47 13.11
N PHE A 23 -3.41 12.87 12.39
CA PHE A 23 -4.13 14.11 12.59
C PHE A 23 -4.95 14.07 13.88
N GLY A 24 -4.94 15.18 14.62
CA GLY A 24 -5.77 15.32 15.81
C GLY A 24 -7.26 15.22 15.45
N THR A 25 -7.99 14.38 16.18
CA THR A 25 -9.43 14.17 16.00
C THR A 25 -10.16 14.34 17.34
N LYS A 26 -11.42 14.79 17.29
CA LYS A 26 -12.32 14.82 18.46
C LYS A 26 -12.99 13.46 18.71
N LEU A 27 -12.78 12.49 17.81
CA LEU A 27 -13.25 11.13 17.96
C LEU A 27 -12.40 10.37 18.98
N SER A 28 -12.83 9.17 19.37
CA SER A 28 -12.07 8.34 20.31
C SER A 28 -10.68 7.99 19.78
N SER A 29 -9.79 7.56 20.67
CA SER A 29 -8.43 7.09 20.34
C SER A 29 -8.39 5.89 19.39
N ALA A 30 -9.53 5.24 19.15
CA ALA A 30 -9.66 4.17 18.16
C ALA A 30 -9.54 4.67 16.71
N TYR A 31 -9.80 5.96 16.47
CA TYR A 31 -9.67 6.58 15.15
C TYR A 31 -8.26 7.12 14.97
N HIS A 32 -7.61 6.72 13.89
CA HIS A 32 -6.25 7.15 13.57
C HIS A 32 -6.17 7.50 12.10
N TYR A 33 -5.97 8.78 11.81
CA TYR A 33 -5.86 9.32 10.46
C TYR A 33 -4.42 9.78 10.24
N ASP A 34 -3.58 8.94 9.64
CA ASP A 34 -2.18 9.26 9.35
C ASP A 34 -1.97 9.70 7.89
N LEU A 35 -0.72 9.93 7.52
CA LEU A 35 -0.31 10.20 6.15
C LEU A 35 0.56 9.05 5.65
N LYS A 36 0.13 8.44 4.55
CA LYS A 36 0.79 7.31 3.92
C LYS A 36 1.22 7.62 2.51
N ASN A 37 2.32 7.00 2.13
CA ASN A 37 2.92 7.12 0.81
C ASN A 37 3.08 5.74 0.19
N THR A 38 1.96 5.10 -0.15
CA THR A 38 1.97 3.75 -0.72
C THR A 38 2.65 3.76 -2.09
N LYS A 39 3.52 2.77 -2.32
CA LYS A 39 4.21 2.50 -3.59
C LYS A 39 4.00 1.03 -3.96
N GLY A 40 3.78 0.75 -5.23
CA GLY A 40 3.73 -0.61 -5.78
C GLY A 40 5.05 -0.98 -6.44
N PHE A 41 5.46 -2.24 -6.29
CA PHE A 41 6.64 -2.81 -6.94
C PHE A 41 6.23 -4.14 -7.56
N PHE A 42 6.76 -4.43 -8.75
CA PHE A 42 6.51 -5.68 -9.45
C PHE A 42 7.83 -6.25 -9.95
N PHE A 43 8.13 -7.47 -9.51
CA PHE A 43 9.37 -8.16 -9.82
C PHE A 43 9.02 -9.45 -10.56
N VAL A 44 9.80 -9.74 -11.59
CA VAL A 44 9.65 -10.95 -12.41
C VAL A 44 11.00 -11.59 -12.58
N SER A 45 11.03 -12.91 -12.38
CA SER A 45 12.15 -13.77 -12.69
C SER A 45 11.67 -14.93 -13.54
N THR A 46 12.58 -15.49 -14.31
CA THR A 46 12.36 -16.71 -15.10
C THR A 46 13.50 -17.68 -14.83
N THR A 47 13.23 -18.97 -15.01
CA THR A 47 14.27 -20.01 -15.02
C THR A 47 14.83 -20.23 -16.44
N GLU A 48 14.27 -19.55 -17.43
CA GLU A 48 14.75 -19.55 -18.82
C GLU A 48 15.94 -18.59 -19.00
N ASP A 49 16.33 -18.36 -20.25
CA ASP A 49 17.47 -17.51 -20.58
C ASP A 49 17.14 -16.01 -20.58
N MET A 50 18.19 -15.19 -20.77
CA MET A 50 18.06 -13.73 -20.77
C MET A 50 17.13 -13.20 -21.87
N PRO A 51 17.17 -13.69 -23.14
CA PRO A 51 16.18 -13.35 -24.16
C PRO A 51 14.73 -13.56 -23.69
N ALA A 52 14.40 -14.73 -23.13
CA ALA A 52 13.04 -15.00 -22.65
C ALA A 52 12.60 -14.04 -21.55
N LEU A 53 13.51 -13.65 -20.64
CA LEU A 53 13.22 -12.65 -19.62
C LEU A 53 12.96 -11.25 -20.22
N LEU A 54 13.72 -10.86 -21.25
CA LEU A 54 13.53 -9.58 -21.93
C LEU A 54 12.19 -9.53 -22.67
N ASP A 55 11.82 -10.61 -23.34
CA ASP A 55 10.54 -10.73 -24.06
C ASP A 55 9.36 -10.73 -23.08
N MET A 56 9.47 -11.48 -21.98
CA MET A 56 8.45 -11.47 -20.92
C MET A 56 8.27 -10.07 -20.34
N ARG A 57 9.37 -9.35 -20.09
CA ARG A 57 9.33 -7.96 -19.63
C ARG A 57 8.60 -7.07 -20.64
N LEU A 58 8.97 -7.12 -21.91
CA LEU A 58 8.33 -6.30 -22.96
C LEU A 58 6.82 -6.59 -23.06
N GLY A 59 6.43 -7.86 -22.98
CA GLY A 59 5.03 -8.26 -22.96
C GLY A 59 4.29 -7.66 -21.77
N ILE A 60 4.85 -7.76 -20.56
CA ILE A 60 4.23 -7.19 -19.35
C ILE A 60 4.13 -5.67 -19.45
N GLU A 61 5.18 -4.98 -19.91
CA GLU A 61 5.16 -3.52 -20.07
C GLU A 61 4.06 -3.09 -21.05
N SER A 62 3.87 -3.83 -22.15
CA SER A 62 2.79 -3.60 -23.12
C SER A 62 1.40 -3.80 -22.51
N GLU A 63 1.17 -4.90 -21.80
CA GLU A 63 -0.12 -5.21 -21.16
C GLU A 63 -0.48 -4.20 -20.06
N LEU A 64 0.50 -3.80 -19.24
CA LEU A 64 0.30 -2.77 -18.22
C LEU A 64 -0.01 -1.41 -18.86
N ALA A 65 0.65 -1.06 -19.97
CA ALA A 65 0.35 0.17 -20.71
C ALA A 65 -1.06 0.15 -21.31
N GLN A 66 -1.48 -0.97 -21.91
CA GLN A 66 -2.83 -1.13 -22.48
C GLN A 66 -3.94 -0.98 -21.43
N THR A 67 -3.66 -1.38 -20.19
CA THR A 67 -4.59 -1.24 -19.06
C THR A 67 -4.53 0.15 -18.39
N GLY A 68 -3.71 1.08 -18.90
CA GLY A 68 -3.56 2.43 -18.36
C GLY A 68 -2.70 2.50 -17.09
N MET A 69 -1.96 1.44 -16.76
CA MET A 69 -1.04 1.43 -15.63
C MET A 69 0.32 2.00 -16.05
N HIS A 70 0.66 3.16 -15.49
CA HIS A 70 1.97 3.78 -15.69
C HIS A 70 3.01 3.13 -14.79
N ILE A 71 4.10 2.66 -15.39
CA ILE A 71 5.22 2.02 -14.72
C ILE A 71 6.54 2.74 -14.98
N ARG A 72 7.50 2.54 -14.09
CA ARG A 72 8.89 2.98 -14.25
C ARG A 72 9.80 1.78 -13.98
N ARG A 73 10.82 1.60 -14.82
CA ARG A 73 11.86 0.58 -14.60
C ARG A 73 12.68 0.93 -13.36
N LEU A 74 12.94 -0.08 -12.54
CA LEU A 74 13.82 0.03 -11.37
C LEU A 74 15.27 -0.21 -11.80
N GLY A 75 16.17 0.68 -11.40
CA GLY A 75 17.60 0.49 -11.54
C GLY A 75 18.22 -0.26 -10.35
N ALA A 76 19.55 -0.37 -10.37
CA ALA A 76 20.31 -0.94 -9.26
C ALA A 76 20.13 -0.16 -7.95
N ASP A 77 20.16 1.18 -8.03
CA ASP A 77 19.91 2.07 -6.88
C ASP A 77 18.54 1.80 -6.25
N ASP A 78 17.49 1.76 -7.08
CA ASP A 78 16.13 1.50 -6.64
C ASP A 78 15.98 0.14 -5.95
N LEU A 79 16.70 -0.89 -6.43
CA LEU A 79 16.68 -2.22 -5.82
C LEU A 79 17.38 -2.24 -4.46
N ILE A 80 18.52 -1.56 -4.34
CA ILE A 80 19.23 -1.38 -3.06
C ILE A 80 18.31 -0.66 -2.08
N GLU A 81 17.69 0.46 -2.48
CA GLU A 81 16.71 1.19 -1.68
C GLU A 81 15.56 0.28 -1.24
N HIS A 82 14.93 -0.42 -2.18
CA HIS A 82 13.78 -1.28 -1.89
C HIS A 82 14.08 -2.38 -0.86
N CYS A 83 15.24 -3.02 -0.97
CA CYS A 83 15.67 -4.08 -0.06
C CYS A 83 16.12 -3.52 1.28
N ARG A 84 16.81 -2.37 1.31
CA ARG A 84 17.22 -1.69 2.54
C ARG A 84 16.02 -1.21 3.35
N GLU A 85 15.01 -0.63 2.70
CA GLU A 85 13.76 -0.23 3.36
C GLU A 85 12.98 -1.42 3.95
N HIS A 86 13.28 -2.65 3.52
CA HIS A 86 12.70 -3.86 4.09
C HIS A 86 13.51 -4.41 5.26
N LEU A 87 14.83 -4.51 5.09
CA LEU A 87 15.73 -5.21 6.01
C LEU A 87 16.41 -4.29 7.04
N ASN A 88 16.41 -2.98 6.82
CA ASN A 88 16.94 -1.94 7.70
C ASN A 88 15.93 -0.78 7.79
N PHE A 89 14.65 -1.10 7.95
CA PHE A 89 13.63 -0.08 8.14
C PHE A 89 13.89 0.73 9.42
N SER A 90 13.72 2.06 9.35
CA SER A 90 13.83 2.97 10.49
C SER A 90 12.55 3.76 10.69
N HIS A 91 11.98 3.72 11.90
CA HIS A 91 10.82 4.53 12.29
C HIS A 91 11.12 6.03 12.39
N GLN A 92 12.39 6.42 12.41
CA GLN A 92 12.80 7.82 12.47
C GLN A 92 12.81 8.48 11.08
N GLN A 93 12.75 7.66 10.03
CA GLN A 93 12.78 8.10 8.64
C GLN A 93 11.36 8.39 8.13
N ASP A 94 11.19 9.52 7.44
CA ASP A 94 9.93 9.89 6.77
C ASP A 94 9.99 9.72 5.24
N ARG A 95 11.19 9.46 4.68
CA ARG A 95 11.45 9.27 3.25
C ARG A 95 12.59 8.30 3.03
N VAL A 96 12.47 7.46 2.00
CA VAL A 96 13.53 6.54 1.56
C VAL A 96 14.88 7.23 1.47
N SER A 97 15.90 6.65 2.09
CA SER A 97 17.29 7.11 1.99
C SER A 97 17.85 6.73 0.62
N PRO A 98 18.28 7.69 -0.22
CA PRO A 98 18.77 7.40 -1.56
C PRO A 98 19.99 6.47 -1.53
N ALA A 99 20.03 5.50 -2.44
CA ALA A 99 21.20 4.66 -2.65
C ALA A 99 22.05 5.16 -3.82
N LYS A 100 23.33 4.81 -3.80
CA LYS A 100 24.24 4.95 -4.93
C LYS A 100 24.95 3.63 -5.14
N TYR A 101 24.65 2.97 -6.25
CA TYR A 101 25.19 1.68 -6.64
C TYR A 101 26.63 1.83 -7.11
N ASN A 102 27.50 1.01 -6.53
CA ASN A 102 28.85 0.79 -7.01
C ASN A 102 28.87 -0.45 -7.93
N GLU A 103 29.09 -0.23 -9.22
CA GLU A 103 29.14 -1.28 -10.24
C GLU A 103 30.26 -2.31 -10.03
N TYR A 104 31.33 -1.93 -9.33
CA TYR A 104 32.47 -2.81 -9.03
C TYR A 104 32.22 -3.76 -7.86
N GLN A 105 31.05 -3.65 -7.21
CA GLN A 105 30.67 -4.49 -6.09
C GLN A 105 29.32 -5.18 -6.37
N PRO A 106 29.14 -6.42 -5.89
CA PRO A 106 27.83 -7.07 -5.92
C PRO A 106 26.73 -6.21 -5.28
N LEU A 107 25.49 -6.34 -5.75
CA LEU A 107 24.36 -5.58 -5.22
C LEU A 107 24.12 -5.89 -3.74
N ASN A 108 24.12 -7.18 -3.38
CA ASN A 108 23.79 -7.65 -2.03
C ASN A 108 24.74 -7.13 -0.95
N THR A 109 26.01 -6.87 -1.26
CA THR A 109 27.00 -6.36 -0.30
C THR A 109 26.80 -4.87 0.03
N GLN A 110 25.92 -4.16 -0.69
CA GLN A 110 25.69 -2.72 -0.56
C GLN A 110 24.31 -2.38 0.03
N ILE A 111 23.48 -3.40 0.32
CA ILE A 111 22.10 -3.22 0.79
C ILE A 111 22.06 -2.79 2.25
N LEU A 112 22.72 -3.54 3.11
CA LEU A 112 22.59 -3.44 4.56
C LEU A 112 23.63 -2.50 5.16
N SER A 113 23.27 -1.92 6.30
CA SER A 113 24.22 -1.22 7.16
C SER A 113 25.22 -2.24 7.73
N PRO A 114 26.52 -1.93 7.85
CA PRO A 114 27.54 -2.90 8.27
C PRO A 114 27.29 -3.54 9.64
N ASP A 115 26.59 -2.85 10.53
CA ASP A 115 26.26 -3.28 11.89
C ASP A 115 24.86 -3.92 12.01
N SER A 116 24.24 -4.29 10.88
CA SER A 116 22.89 -4.87 10.88
C SER A 116 22.83 -6.22 11.61
N GLU A 117 22.04 -6.26 12.68
CA GLU A 117 21.76 -7.45 13.48
C GLU A 117 20.31 -7.90 13.25
N PHE A 118 20.10 -9.21 13.05
CA PHE A 118 18.78 -9.83 12.88
C PHE A 118 18.58 -10.93 13.94
N ILE A 119 17.70 -10.68 14.90
CA ILE A 119 17.33 -11.64 15.94
C ILE A 119 15.98 -12.26 15.58
N ILE A 120 16.01 -13.52 15.15
CA ILE A 120 14.80 -14.26 14.75
C ILE A 120 14.16 -14.88 15.99
N ASN A 121 12.98 -14.39 16.35
CA ASN A 121 12.18 -14.93 17.44
C ASN A 121 11.09 -15.86 16.90
N ARG A 122 10.38 -16.51 17.84
CA ARG A 122 9.21 -17.32 17.49
C ARG A 122 8.13 -16.50 16.79
N ASP A 123 7.92 -15.26 17.15
CA ASP A 123 6.75 -14.47 16.72
C ASP A 123 7.10 -13.12 16.08
N SER A 124 8.39 -12.79 15.97
CA SER A 124 8.90 -11.60 15.31
C SER A 124 10.33 -11.79 14.76
N VAL A 125 10.81 -10.81 13.99
CA VAL A 125 12.25 -10.60 13.74
C VAL A 125 12.61 -9.22 14.27
N ASN A 126 13.54 -9.14 15.22
CA ASN A 126 14.08 -7.85 15.67
C ASN A 126 15.30 -7.49 14.84
N ILE A 127 15.35 -6.24 14.38
CA ILE A 127 16.40 -5.70 13.53
C ILE A 127 17.00 -4.51 14.25
N ARG A 128 18.31 -4.52 14.42
CA ARG A 128 19.08 -3.41 14.94
C ARG A 128 20.13 -2.98 13.93
N HIS A 129 20.25 -1.69 13.68
CA HIS A 129 21.29 -1.14 12.82
C HIS A 129 21.49 0.36 13.08
N THR A 130 22.58 0.92 12.59
CA THR A 130 22.82 2.37 12.57
C THR A 130 22.53 2.91 11.17
N PRO A 131 21.46 3.72 10.98
CA PRO A 131 21.13 4.25 9.66
C PRO A 131 22.28 5.10 9.10
N MET A 132 22.54 5.02 7.80
CA MET A 132 23.69 5.72 7.17
C MET A 132 23.75 7.25 7.37
N GLN A 133 22.64 7.87 7.75
CA GLN A 133 22.52 9.32 7.98
C GLN A 133 22.39 9.70 9.46
N SER A 134 22.60 8.76 10.38
CA SER A 134 22.42 8.92 11.83
C SER A 134 23.53 8.20 12.58
N ASP A 135 24.01 8.80 13.68
CA ASP A 135 24.96 8.14 14.59
C ASP A 135 24.25 7.28 15.65
N ASN A 136 22.93 7.38 15.76
CA ASN A 136 22.14 6.60 16.71
C ASN A 136 21.61 5.32 16.06
N SER A 137 21.77 4.20 16.76
CA SER A 137 21.15 2.94 16.39
C SER A 137 19.63 3.01 16.48
N VAL A 138 18.97 2.20 15.66
CA VAL A 138 17.52 2.06 15.64
C VAL A 138 17.13 0.60 15.75
N ASP A 139 16.08 0.34 16.53
CA ASP A 139 15.48 -0.99 16.70
C ASP A 139 14.12 -1.03 16.00
N THR A 140 13.93 -2.01 15.12
CA THR A 140 12.67 -2.28 14.43
C THR A 140 12.27 -3.74 14.61
N THR A 141 11.01 -3.98 14.95
CA THR A 141 10.43 -5.33 15.03
C THR A 141 9.61 -5.59 13.77
N LEU A 142 9.92 -6.66 13.04
CA LEU A 142 9.09 -7.17 11.94
C LEU A 142 8.13 -8.24 12.45
N ILE A 143 6.89 -8.15 12.00
CA ILE A 143 5.89 -9.21 12.19
C ILE A 143 5.28 -9.58 10.85
N ASN A 144 5.47 -10.84 10.45
CA ASN A 144 4.90 -11.42 9.25
C ASN A 144 3.59 -12.13 9.57
N LEU A 145 2.54 -11.74 8.83
CA LEU A 145 1.22 -12.32 8.88
C LEU A 145 0.89 -12.99 7.54
N GLY A 146 0.51 -14.27 7.57
CA GLY A 146 0.06 -15.01 6.41
C GLY A 146 -1.46 -15.13 6.36
N LEU A 147 -1.98 -15.68 5.26
CA LEU A 147 -3.37 -16.08 5.17
C LEU A 147 -3.64 -17.27 6.10
N LYS A 148 -4.68 -17.16 6.93
CA LYS A 148 -5.19 -18.30 7.70
C LYS A 148 -5.84 -19.34 6.78
N GLY A 149 -6.44 -18.88 5.70
CA GLY A 149 -7.11 -19.68 4.68
C GLY A 149 -7.59 -18.78 3.55
N LEU A 150 -8.09 -19.38 2.47
CA LEU A 150 -8.68 -18.62 1.37
C LEU A 150 -10.08 -18.12 1.78
N PRO A 151 -10.43 -16.86 1.47
CA PRO A 151 -11.79 -16.37 1.64
C PRO A 151 -12.74 -17.02 0.64
N ASN A 152 -14.02 -17.15 1.02
CA ASN A 152 -15.07 -17.68 0.13
C ASN A 152 -15.40 -16.71 -1.00
N ASP A 153 -15.50 -15.41 -0.71
CA ASP A 153 -15.68 -14.35 -1.71
C ASP A 153 -14.80 -13.16 -1.35
N PHE A 154 -13.95 -12.75 -2.29
CA PHE A 154 -13.11 -11.58 -2.17
C PHE A 154 -12.81 -11.04 -3.55
N ARG A 155 -13.01 -9.73 -3.72
CA ARG A 155 -12.90 -9.04 -5.01
C ARG A 155 -11.82 -7.98 -4.95
N LEU A 156 -11.16 -7.75 -6.07
CA LEU A 156 -10.07 -6.77 -6.18
C LEU A 156 -10.44 -5.39 -5.62
N TYR A 157 -11.66 -4.90 -5.85
CA TYR A 157 -12.09 -3.58 -5.34
C TYR A 157 -12.18 -3.51 -3.81
N ALA A 158 -12.25 -4.66 -3.11
CA ALA A 158 -12.30 -4.72 -1.66
C ALA A 158 -10.90 -4.61 -1.03
N PHE A 159 -9.84 -4.91 -1.78
CA PHE A 159 -8.45 -4.88 -1.30
C PHE A 159 -8.03 -3.57 -0.62
N PRO A 160 -8.36 -2.37 -1.14
CA PRO A 160 -8.04 -1.12 -0.45
C PRO A 160 -8.64 -1.01 0.97
N ASN A 161 -9.72 -1.74 1.28
CA ASN A 161 -10.29 -1.78 2.63
C ASN A 161 -9.41 -2.54 3.62
N CYS A 162 -8.51 -3.41 3.16
CA CYS A 162 -7.51 -4.07 4.00
C CYS A 162 -6.47 -3.06 4.55
N ILE A 163 -6.27 -1.94 3.85
CA ILE A 163 -5.34 -0.88 4.24
C ILE A 163 -5.98 0.08 5.24
N ALA A 164 -7.14 0.62 4.86
CA ALA A 164 -7.95 1.52 5.68
C ALA A 164 -9.38 1.46 5.17
N SER A 165 -10.37 1.14 6.00
CA SER A 165 -11.77 0.94 5.58
C SER A 165 -12.52 2.26 5.38
N LEU A 166 -13.34 2.34 4.31
CA LEU A 166 -14.24 3.48 4.10
C LEU A 166 -15.48 3.41 4.98
N SER A 167 -16.02 2.21 5.20
CA SER A 167 -17.24 2.01 6.00
C SER A 167 -16.97 2.10 7.50
N TYR A 168 -15.81 1.64 7.95
CA TYR A 168 -15.40 1.64 9.34
C TYR A 168 -14.08 2.39 9.47
N THR A 169 -14.12 3.72 9.49
CA THR A 169 -12.90 4.56 9.45
C THR A 169 -11.95 4.35 10.62
N MET A 170 -12.40 3.76 11.73
CA MET A 170 -11.52 3.31 12.80
C MET A 170 -10.58 2.16 12.38
N ASN A 171 -10.94 1.38 11.36
CA ASN A 171 -10.17 0.23 10.88
C ASN A 171 -9.19 0.67 9.80
N SER A 172 -7.95 0.87 10.23
CA SER A 172 -6.80 1.11 9.39
C SER A 172 -5.59 0.40 9.97
N VAL A 173 -4.64 -0.01 9.11
CA VAL A 173 -3.32 -0.46 9.57
C VAL A 173 -2.57 0.76 10.12
N GLN A 174 -2.12 0.75 11.38
CA GLN A 174 -1.64 1.96 12.07
C GLN A 174 -0.10 2.06 12.16
N CYS A 175 0.60 1.15 11.52
CA CYS A 175 2.06 1.15 11.44
C CYS A 175 2.50 1.08 9.97
N PRO A 176 3.77 1.38 9.66
CA PRO A 176 4.32 1.06 8.35
C PRO A 176 4.19 -0.44 8.07
N TYR A 177 3.86 -0.79 6.83
CA TYR A 177 3.62 -2.18 6.44
C TYR A 177 3.99 -2.43 4.98
N ARG A 178 4.15 -3.71 4.63
CA ARG A 178 4.32 -4.20 3.26
C ARG A 178 3.34 -5.34 3.04
N VAL A 179 2.62 -5.33 1.92
CA VAL A 179 1.83 -6.48 1.47
C VAL A 179 2.51 -7.08 0.25
N SER A 180 2.97 -8.31 0.39
CA SER A 180 3.70 -9.04 -0.64
C SER A 180 2.85 -10.19 -1.11
N VAL A 181 2.59 -10.24 -2.43
CA VAL A 181 1.94 -11.37 -3.08
C VAL A 181 2.94 -11.95 -4.07
N SER A 182 3.37 -13.18 -3.80
CA SER A 182 4.30 -13.91 -4.65
C SER A 182 3.58 -15.10 -5.25
N PHE A 183 3.68 -15.29 -6.56
CA PHE A 183 3.03 -16.39 -7.26
C PHE A 183 3.87 -16.89 -8.43
N TYR A 184 3.59 -18.12 -8.86
CA TYR A 184 4.02 -18.61 -10.16
C TYR A 184 2.88 -19.36 -10.84
N ILE A 185 2.94 -19.39 -12.17
CA ILE A 185 1.98 -20.11 -13.00
C ILE A 185 2.43 -21.58 -13.08
N ASN A 186 1.59 -22.50 -12.61
CA ASN A 186 1.88 -23.93 -12.71
C ASN A 186 1.84 -24.37 -14.18
N LYS A 187 2.68 -25.35 -14.55
CA LYS A 187 2.70 -25.92 -15.91
C LYS A 187 1.33 -26.50 -16.28
N THR A 188 0.69 -25.95 -17.31
CA THR A 188 -0.69 -26.30 -17.70
C THR A 188 -0.86 -27.79 -18.00
N GLY A 189 0.11 -28.42 -18.68
CA GLY A 189 0.05 -29.85 -19.03
C GLY A 189 -0.04 -30.74 -17.79
N GLU A 190 0.84 -30.53 -16.81
CA GLU A 190 0.85 -31.29 -15.55
C GLU A 190 -0.47 -31.11 -14.76
N GLN A 191 -1.01 -29.89 -14.74
CA GLN A 191 -2.26 -29.61 -14.04
C GLN A 191 -3.47 -30.27 -14.73
N THR A 192 -3.46 -30.31 -16.07
CA THR A 192 -4.50 -30.99 -16.86
C THR A 192 -4.48 -32.49 -16.58
N THR A 193 -3.32 -33.13 -16.69
CA THR A 193 -3.17 -34.58 -16.40
C THR A 193 -3.58 -34.92 -14.97
N ARG A 194 -3.18 -34.09 -13.99
CA ARG A 194 -3.57 -34.30 -12.58
C ARG A 194 -5.07 -34.16 -12.36
N ASN A 195 -5.70 -33.19 -13.00
CA ASN A 195 -7.15 -32.99 -12.92
C ASN A 195 -7.91 -34.15 -13.58
N ASP A 196 -7.49 -34.58 -14.77
CA ASP A 196 -8.12 -35.68 -15.52
C ASP A 196 -8.03 -37.01 -14.78
N SER A 197 -6.86 -37.29 -14.18
CA SER A 197 -6.67 -38.46 -13.34
C SER A 197 -7.63 -38.46 -12.14
N LYS A 198 -7.84 -37.28 -11.51
CA LYS A 198 -8.79 -37.12 -10.40
C LYS A 198 -10.24 -37.25 -10.85
N ILE A 199 -10.61 -36.71 -12.01
CA ILE A 199 -11.93 -36.91 -12.64
C ILE A 199 -12.19 -38.39 -12.86
N GLY A 200 -11.23 -39.14 -13.42
CA GLY A 200 -11.37 -40.57 -13.64
C GLY A 200 -11.60 -41.34 -12.34
N SER A 201 -10.84 -41.02 -11.29
CA SER A 201 -11.02 -41.61 -9.95
C SER A 201 -12.40 -41.27 -9.35
N LEU A 202 -12.79 -40.00 -9.35
CA LEU A 202 -14.09 -39.56 -8.81
C LEU A 202 -15.27 -40.14 -9.59
N THR A 203 -15.16 -40.25 -10.91
CA THR A 203 -16.20 -40.86 -11.76
C THR A 203 -16.42 -42.31 -11.37
N LYS A 204 -15.35 -43.08 -11.11
CA LYS A 204 -15.45 -44.45 -10.60
C LYS A 204 -16.13 -44.49 -9.23
N THR A 205 -15.74 -43.61 -8.31
CA THR A 205 -16.34 -43.52 -6.97
C THR A 205 -17.83 -43.22 -7.03
N VAL A 206 -18.23 -42.19 -7.78
CA VAL A 206 -19.63 -41.74 -7.93
C VAL A 206 -20.51 -42.80 -8.59
N ASN A 207 -19.98 -43.55 -9.55
CA ASN A 207 -20.71 -44.61 -10.27
C ASN A 207 -20.73 -45.95 -9.52
N SER A 208 -20.15 -46.04 -8.33
CA SER A 208 -20.08 -47.25 -7.51
C SER A 208 -20.87 -47.10 -6.21
N PRO A 209 -21.17 -48.21 -5.48
CA PRO A 209 -21.78 -48.15 -4.16
C PRO A 209 -20.98 -47.29 -3.14
N MET A 210 -19.69 -47.02 -3.40
CA MET A 210 -18.85 -46.14 -2.58
C MET A 210 -19.36 -44.70 -2.51
N ARG A 211 -20.22 -44.25 -3.44
CA ARG A 211 -20.84 -42.92 -3.40
C ARG A 211 -21.54 -42.63 -2.06
N LEU A 212 -22.12 -43.65 -1.43
CA LEU A 212 -22.80 -43.50 -0.14
C LEU A 212 -21.84 -43.15 1.01
N LEU A 213 -20.55 -43.49 0.87
CA LEU A 213 -19.53 -43.20 1.89
C LEU A 213 -18.84 -41.84 1.68
N ILE A 214 -18.98 -41.24 0.49
CA ILE A 214 -18.43 -39.90 0.19
C ILE A 214 -19.50 -39.07 -0.53
N PRO A 215 -20.45 -38.47 0.22
CA PRO A 215 -21.56 -37.73 -0.37
C PRO A 215 -21.12 -36.57 -1.27
N SER A 216 -20.03 -35.88 -0.92
CA SER A 216 -19.49 -34.73 -1.68
C SER A 216 -18.76 -35.10 -2.97
N ALA A 217 -18.58 -36.38 -3.29
CA ALA A 217 -17.82 -36.82 -4.46
C ALA A 217 -18.47 -36.39 -5.79
N ALA A 218 -19.80 -36.29 -5.83
CA ALA A 218 -20.53 -35.83 -7.02
C ALA A 218 -20.30 -34.33 -7.29
N ASP A 219 -20.33 -33.51 -6.24
CA ASP A 219 -20.08 -32.08 -6.33
C ASP A 219 -18.62 -31.80 -6.70
N GLU A 220 -17.66 -32.51 -6.07
CA GLU A 220 -16.24 -32.41 -6.45
C GLU A 220 -16.04 -32.80 -7.92
N LEU A 221 -16.70 -33.87 -8.40
CA LEU A 221 -16.60 -34.29 -9.79
C LEU A 221 -17.13 -33.21 -10.75
N ALA A 222 -18.24 -32.56 -10.41
CA ALA A 222 -18.79 -31.46 -11.21
C ALA A 222 -17.80 -30.28 -11.26
N GLU A 223 -17.26 -29.85 -10.13
CA GLU A 223 -16.25 -28.78 -10.05
C GLU A 223 -14.99 -29.11 -10.88
N ARG A 224 -14.53 -30.37 -10.81
CA ARG A 224 -13.35 -30.82 -11.56
C ARG A 224 -13.58 -30.80 -13.07
N LYS A 225 -14.78 -31.14 -13.54
CA LYS A 225 -15.16 -31.04 -14.95
C LYS A 225 -15.22 -29.58 -15.41
N GLU A 226 -15.70 -28.67 -14.57
CA GLU A 226 -15.62 -27.23 -14.88
C GLU A 226 -14.17 -26.75 -14.99
N ILE A 227 -13.29 -27.22 -14.09
CA ILE A 227 -11.86 -26.93 -14.16
C ILE A 227 -11.27 -27.44 -15.49
N GLN A 228 -11.60 -28.68 -15.89
CA GLN A 228 -11.15 -29.25 -17.17
C GLN A 228 -11.60 -28.41 -18.38
N LYS A 229 -12.87 -28.00 -18.40
CA LYS A 229 -13.42 -27.12 -19.44
C LYS A 229 -12.71 -25.76 -19.46
N GLY A 230 -12.44 -25.18 -18.30
CA GLY A 230 -11.74 -23.90 -18.18
C GLY A 230 -10.28 -23.96 -18.64
N LEU A 231 -9.57 -25.06 -18.33
CA LEU A 231 -8.19 -25.27 -18.76
C LEU A 231 -8.09 -25.48 -20.28
N SER A 232 -8.98 -26.31 -20.85
CA SER A 232 -9.03 -26.58 -22.29
C SER A 232 -9.42 -25.36 -23.13
N SER A 233 -10.31 -24.51 -22.62
CA SER A 233 -10.68 -23.23 -23.26
C SER A 233 -9.70 -22.08 -22.97
N HIS A 234 -8.64 -22.32 -22.19
CA HIS A 234 -7.68 -21.31 -21.75
C HIS A 234 -8.29 -20.11 -21.01
N ALA A 235 -9.45 -20.27 -20.39
CA ALA A 235 -10.11 -19.22 -19.62
C ALA A 235 -9.31 -18.79 -18.38
N PHE A 236 -8.52 -19.71 -17.81
CA PHE A 236 -7.60 -19.43 -16.71
C PHE A 236 -6.43 -20.43 -16.72
N LYS A 237 -5.39 -20.10 -15.96
CA LYS A 237 -4.32 -21.04 -15.58
C LYS A 237 -4.42 -21.34 -14.07
N ILE A 238 -3.76 -22.41 -13.63
CA ILE A 238 -3.61 -22.68 -12.19
C ILE A 238 -2.30 -22.05 -11.71
N THR A 239 -2.37 -21.34 -10.60
CA THR A 239 -1.23 -20.68 -9.95
C THR A 239 -1.07 -21.19 -8.54
N THR A 240 0.15 -21.08 -8.03
CA THR A 240 0.43 -21.21 -6.60
C THR A 240 0.88 -19.86 -6.07
N MET A 241 0.23 -19.38 -5.02
CA MET A 241 0.40 -18.03 -4.47
C MET A 241 0.68 -18.10 -2.96
N THR A 242 1.52 -17.19 -2.47
CA THR A 242 1.63 -16.83 -1.06
C THR A 242 1.32 -15.34 -0.90
N LEU A 243 0.67 -14.98 0.21
CA LEU A 243 0.43 -13.60 0.61
C LEU A 243 1.02 -13.42 2.01
N ASN A 244 1.89 -12.42 2.15
CA ASN A 244 2.50 -12.04 3.41
C ASN A 244 2.27 -10.55 3.67
N VAL A 245 1.79 -10.22 4.87
CA VAL A 245 1.70 -8.85 5.37
C VAL A 245 2.77 -8.68 6.44
N THR A 246 3.82 -7.93 6.11
CA THR A 246 4.89 -7.59 7.03
C THR A 246 4.57 -6.24 7.68
N LEU A 247 4.47 -6.22 9.01
CA LEU A 247 4.35 -5.01 9.81
C LEU A 247 5.73 -4.59 10.30
N TYR A 248 6.05 -3.31 10.18
CA TYR A 248 7.22 -2.70 10.81
C TYR A 248 6.72 -1.98 12.06
N THR A 249 7.12 -2.47 13.22
CA THR A 249 6.62 -1.98 14.52
C THR A 249 7.78 -1.89 15.52
N THR A 250 7.47 -1.65 16.78
CA THR A 250 8.42 -1.66 17.91
C THR A 250 7.95 -2.68 18.93
N GLU A 251 8.84 -3.11 19.82
CA GLU A 251 8.51 -4.08 20.87
C GLU A 251 7.31 -3.64 21.73
N GLU A 252 7.20 -2.33 22.01
CA GLU A 252 6.09 -1.73 22.75
C GLU A 252 4.74 -1.83 22.00
N LYS A 253 4.75 -1.55 20.69
CA LYS A 253 3.52 -1.42 19.88
C LYS A 253 3.10 -2.70 19.18
N GLN A 254 3.96 -3.70 19.12
CA GLN A 254 3.78 -4.88 18.28
C GLN A 254 2.45 -5.62 18.53
N ARG A 255 1.97 -5.66 19.78
CA ARG A 255 0.71 -6.32 20.15
C ARG A 255 -0.50 -5.55 19.59
N HIS A 256 -0.47 -4.24 19.74
CA HIS A 256 -1.51 -3.33 19.24
C HIS A 256 -1.55 -3.37 17.71
N ASP A 257 -0.40 -3.16 17.06
CA ASP A 257 -0.28 -3.10 15.61
C ASP A 257 -0.70 -4.42 14.94
N THR A 258 -0.28 -5.56 15.50
CA THR A 258 -0.70 -6.88 15.00
C THR A 258 -2.20 -7.05 15.10
N SER A 259 -2.78 -6.77 16.27
CA SER A 259 -4.21 -6.95 16.50
C SER A 259 -5.04 -6.06 15.57
N LYS A 260 -4.56 -4.83 15.35
CA LYS A 260 -5.23 -3.86 14.48
C LYS A 260 -5.14 -4.23 13.01
N ALA A 261 -4.00 -4.73 12.55
CA ALA A 261 -3.85 -5.23 11.18
C ALA A 261 -4.76 -6.43 10.92
N ILE A 262 -4.75 -7.44 11.80
CA ILE A 262 -5.62 -8.62 11.68
C ILE A 262 -7.11 -8.21 11.66
N ALA A 263 -7.53 -7.31 12.55
CA ALA A 263 -8.91 -6.83 12.58
C ALA A 263 -9.30 -6.09 11.29
N THR A 264 -8.42 -5.22 10.78
CA THR A 264 -8.67 -4.43 9.56
C THR A 264 -8.79 -5.34 8.34
N PHE A 265 -7.89 -6.30 8.16
CA PHE A 265 -7.97 -7.27 7.06
C PHE A 265 -9.20 -8.16 7.18
N ARG A 266 -9.54 -8.62 8.39
CA ARG A 266 -10.74 -9.45 8.62
C ARG A 266 -12.02 -8.72 8.22
N THR A 267 -12.17 -7.44 8.60
CA THR A 267 -13.33 -6.63 8.19
C THR A 267 -13.43 -6.46 6.67
N ALA A 268 -12.29 -6.48 5.97
CA ALA A 268 -12.26 -6.44 4.51
C ALA A 268 -12.50 -7.81 3.84
N GLY A 269 -12.56 -8.90 4.61
CA GLY A 269 -12.80 -10.26 4.11
C GLY A 269 -11.56 -11.15 4.01
N ILE A 270 -10.40 -10.72 4.52
CA ILE A 270 -9.17 -11.53 4.56
C ILE A 270 -8.81 -11.89 6.00
N ASP A 271 -8.79 -13.18 6.32
CA ASP A 271 -8.33 -13.63 7.63
C ASP A 271 -6.81 -13.84 7.65
N LEU A 272 -6.12 -13.01 8.43
CA LEU A 272 -4.69 -13.12 8.67
C LEU A 272 -4.39 -13.89 9.97
N ILE A 273 -3.25 -14.59 9.96
CA ILE A 273 -2.66 -15.23 11.14
C ILE A 273 -1.17 -14.91 11.21
N ARG A 274 -0.64 -14.78 12.42
CA ARG A 274 0.80 -14.60 12.62
C ARG A 274 1.56 -15.88 12.27
N ASN A 275 2.58 -15.77 11.43
CA ASN A 275 3.41 -16.91 11.00
C ASN A 275 4.44 -17.28 12.08
N ASN A 276 3.95 -17.81 13.21
CA ASN A 276 4.80 -18.22 14.34
C ASN A 276 5.79 -19.30 13.91
N LYS A 277 7.05 -19.18 14.34
CA LYS A 277 8.23 -20.00 14.02
C LYS A 277 8.71 -19.91 12.57
N LEU A 278 8.01 -19.16 11.72
CA LEU A 278 8.33 -19.00 10.30
C LEU A 278 8.70 -17.56 9.94
N GLN A 279 8.92 -16.69 10.93
CA GLN A 279 9.16 -15.26 10.74
C GLN A 279 10.38 -14.97 9.85
N GLY A 280 11.53 -15.61 10.11
CA GLY A 280 12.73 -15.45 9.28
C GLY A 280 12.52 -15.88 7.82
N MET A 281 11.89 -17.05 7.61
CA MET A 281 11.55 -17.52 6.27
C MET A 281 10.61 -16.55 5.55
N CYS A 282 9.57 -16.08 6.25
CA CYS A 282 8.60 -15.14 5.68
C CYS A 282 9.27 -13.82 5.29
N THR A 283 10.15 -13.28 6.12
CA THR A 283 10.92 -12.06 5.80
C THR A 283 11.72 -12.24 4.51
N LEU A 284 12.53 -13.31 4.42
CA LEU A 284 13.35 -13.57 3.23
C LEU A 284 12.50 -13.87 1.99
N SER A 285 11.37 -14.56 2.14
CA SER A 285 10.46 -14.88 1.03
C SER A 285 9.84 -13.64 0.35
N THR A 286 9.87 -12.47 1.01
CA THR A 286 9.34 -11.22 0.47
C THR A 286 10.38 -10.33 -0.19
N LEU A 287 11.65 -10.77 -0.22
CA LEU A 287 12.68 -10.10 -1.00
C LEU A 287 12.50 -10.37 -2.50
N PRO A 288 12.89 -9.43 -3.38
CA PRO A 288 12.87 -9.63 -4.82
C PRO A 288 13.61 -10.90 -5.22
N PHE A 289 13.02 -11.68 -6.12
CA PHE A 289 13.59 -12.89 -6.72
C PHE A 289 13.84 -14.08 -5.77
N SER A 290 13.77 -13.91 -4.45
CA SER A 290 14.04 -15.01 -3.49
C SER A 290 13.09 -16.20 -3.67
N MET A 291 11.84 -15.95 -4.07
CA MET A 291 10.86 -17.02 -4.33
C MET A 291 11.28 -17.96 -5.47
N SER A 292 11.94 -17.45 -6.51
CA SER A 292 12.47 -18.27 -7.62
C SER A 292 13.70 -19.09 -7.22
N GLU A 293 14.44 -18.69 -6.18
CA GLU A 293 15.65 -19.37 -5.71
C GLU A 293 15.36 -20.56 -4.77
N GLY A 294 14.11 -21.01 -4.71
CA GLY A 294 13.72 -22.20 -3.94
C GLY A 294 12.80 -21.91 -2.76
N PHE A 295 12.71 -20.67 -2.28
CA PHE A 295 11.82 -20.30 -1.17
C PHE A 295 10.34 -20.61 -1.46
N MET A 296 9.93 -20.65 -2.73
CA MET A 296 8.58 -21.10 -3.09
C MET A 296 8.32 -22.57 -2.69
N LYS A 297 9.30 -23.47 -2.91
CA LYS A 297 9.18 -24.88 -2.51
C LYS A 297 9.15 -25.02 -0.99
N ASP A 298 9.96 -24.23 -0.29
CA ASP A 298 9.98 -24.25 1.17
C ASP A 298 8.69 -23.67 1.77
N SER A 299 8.16 -22.60 1.18
CA SER A 299 6.86 -22.02 1.55
C SER A 299 5.71 -23.01 1.32
N GLN A 300 5.77 -23.81 0.25
CA GLN A 300 4.80 -24.89 0.01
C GLN A 300 4.88 -25.98 1.09
N LYS A 301 6.09 -26.45 1.43
CA LYS A 301 6.30 -27.44 2.50
C LYS A 301 5.85 -26.91 3.86
N ALA A 302 6.04 -25.61 4.11
CA ALA A 302 5.60 -24.94 5.32
C ALA A 302 4.07 -24.66 5.35
N GLY A 303 3.33 -24.98 4.28
CA GLY A 303 1.89 -24.78 4.21
C GLY A 303 1.46 -23.32 4.05
N LEU A 304 2.35 -22.45 3.56
CA LEU A 304 2.09 -21.02 3.37
C LEU A 304 1.54 -20.67 1.97
N CYS A 305 1.49 -21.66 1.08
CA CYS A 305 1.10 -21.47 -0.31
C CYS A 305 -0.30 -22.05 -0.60
N PHE A 306 -1.04 -21.35 -1.45
CA PHE A 306 -2.38 -21.71 -1.87
C PHE A 306 -2.43 -21.88 -3.39
N MET A 307 -3.03 -22.97 -3.84
CA MET A 307 -3.31 -23.19 -5.26
C MET A 307 -4.66 -22.58 -5.62
N MET A 308 -4.72 -21.84 -6.73
CA MET A 308 -5.95 -21.20 -7.21
C MET A 308 -5.91 -20.94 -8.71
N LYS A 309 -7.06 -20.53 -9.28
CA LYS A 309 -7.15 -20.05 -10.67
C LYS A 309 -6.54 -18.65 -10.77
N THR A 310 -5.96 -18.29 -11.92
CA THR A 310 -5.46 -16.93 -12.19
C THR A 310 -6.56 -15.87 -12.02
N SER A 311 -7.81 -16.20 -12.36
CA SER A 311 -8.98 -15.33 -12.15
C SER A 311 -9.20 -14.96 -10.67
N ASN A 312 -8.82 -15.86 -9.75
CA ASN A 312 -8.96 -15.62 -8.30
C ASN A 312 -7.73 -14.88 -7.77
N LEU A 313 -6.54 -15.22 -8.26
CA LEU A 313 -5.27 -14.57 -7.89
C LEU A 313 -5.33 -13.05 -8.06
N VAL A 314 -5.92 -12.57 -9.16
CA VAL A 314 -6.02 -11.14 -9.46
C VAL A 314 -6.66 -10.36 -8.31
N ASN A 315 -7.60 -10.95 -7.57
CA ASN A 315 -8.28 -10.28 -6.45
C ASN A 315 -7.36 -10.02 -5.25
N PHE A 316 -6.24 -10.73 -5.12
CA PHE A 316 -5.28 -10.53 -4.03
C PHE A 316 -4.19 -9.51 -4.37
N LEU A 317 -4.07 -9.09 -5.62
CA LEU A 317 -2.99 -8.21 -6.04
C LEU A 317 -3.11 -6.83 -5.37
N PRO A 318 -2.04 -6.33 -4.71
CA PRO A 318 -2.04 -5.03 -4.03
C PRO A 318 -1.86 -3.85 -5.01
N ILE A 319 -2.66 -3.81 -6.07
CA ILE A 319 -2.54 -2.85 -7.17
C ILE A 319 -3.59 -1.73 -7.13
N VAL A 320 -4.62 -1.87 -6.29
CA VAL A 320 -5.65 -0.83 -6.11
C VAL A 320 -5.35 -0.04 -4.84
N ALA A 321 -5.26 1.28 -4.97
CA ALA A 321 -5.08 2.23 -3.88
C ALA A 321 -5.69 3.59 -4.23
N ASP A 322 -5.80 4.48 -3.24
CA ASP A 322 -6.28 5.85 -3.46
C ASP A 322 -5.33 6.62 -4.38
N TYR A 323 -5.91 7.46 -5.25
CA TYR A 323 -5.15 8.25 -6.21
C TYR A 323 -4.19 9.20 -5.50
N LYS A 324 -2.92 9.12 -5.90
CA LYS A 324 -1.84 9.89 -5.30
C LYS A 324 -1.52 11.11 -6.16
N ARG A 325 -1.66 12.29 -5.58
CA ARG A 325 -1.34 13.55 -6.25
C ARG A 325 -0.19 14.23 -5.54
N LEU A 326 1.03 14.08 -6.05
CA LEU A 326 2.25 14.72 -5.53
C LEU A 326 2.58 16.01 -6.30
N SER A 327 1.58 16.87 -6.50
CA SER A 327 1.76 18.21 -7.06
C SER A 327 1.88 19.25 -5.95
N ALA A 328 2.12 20.52 -6.29
CA ALA A 328 2.01 21.60 -5.30
C ALA A 328 0.55 21.82 -4.90
N GLY A 329 0.27 22.22 -3.65
CA GLY A 329 -1.09 22.53 -3.19
C GLY A 329 -1.25 22.40 -1.68
N LEU A 330 -2.49 22.37 -1.21
CA LEU A 330 -2.84 22.07 0.17
C LEU A 330 -2.75 20.56 0.40
N LEU A 331 -1.92 20.12 1.35
CA LEU A 331 -1.81 18.70 1.70
C LEU A 331 -3.08 18.22 2.40
N LEU A 332 -3.75 17.21 1.82
CA LEU A 332 -4.91 16.55 2.38
C LEU A 332 -4.71 15.02 2.34
N PRO A 333 -5.01 14.28 3.42
CA PRO A 333 -5.13 12.84 3.31
C PRO A 333 -6.37 12.50 2.45
N THR A 334 -6.23 11.48 1.62
CA THR A 334 -7.39 10.79 1.05
C THR A 334 -8.14 10.01 2.14
N MET A 335 -9.29 9.44 1.81
CA MET A 335 -10.09 8.67 2.77
C MET A 335 -9.37 7.40 3.25
N ARG A 336 -8.36 6.92 2.52
CA ARG A 336 -7.47 5.82 2.95
C ARG A 336 -6.06 6.28 3.30
N HIS A 337 -5.92 7.55 3.68
CA HIS A 337 -4.72 8.14 4.27
C HIS A 337 -3.55 8.31 3.28
N GLN A 338 -3.74 8.01 2.00
CA GLN A 338 -2.75 8.32 0.97
C GLN A 338 -2.56 9.84 0.87
N ILE A 339 -1.31 10.29 0.81
CA ILE A 339 -0.94 11.68 0.60
C ILE A 339 -1.50 12.17 -0.74
N SER A 340 -2.21 13.30 -0.70
CA SER A 340 -2.73 13.99 -1.87
C SER A 340 -2.65 15.50 -1.68
N TYR A 341 -2.13 16.21 -2.67
CA TYR A 341 -2.11 17.67 -2.67
C TYR A 341 -3.28 18.20 -3.49
N PHE A 342 -4.09 19.05 -2.87
CA PHE A 342 -5.22 19.69 -3.51
C PHE A 342 -4.85 21.10 -3.98
N ASP A 343 -5.04 21.33 -5.28
CA ASP A 343 -4.91 22.66 -5.88
C ASP A 343 -6.02 22.85 -6.92
N PRO A 344 -6.98 23.78 -6.69
CA PRO A 344 -8.09 23.99 -7.60
C PRO A 344 -7.66 24.30 -9.04
N PHE A 345 -6.50 24.95 -9.22
CA PHE A 345 -6.01 25.35 -10.53
C PHE A 345 -5.30 24.22 -11.29
N ASN A 346 -5.03 23.10 -10.62
CA ASN A 346 -4.35 21.95 -11.22
C ASN A 346 -5.20 20.67 -11.15
N CYS A 347 -6.52 20.80 -11.00
CA CYS A 347 -7.42 19.66 -10.87
C CYS A 347 -7.76 18.96 -12.21
N GLY A 348 -7.22 19.41 -13.34
CA GLY A 348 -7.50 18.82 -14.67
C GLY A 348 -8.86 19.23 -15.25
N SER A 349 -9.40 20.37 -14.81
CA SER A 349 -10.65 20.97 -15.27
C SER A 349 -10.35 22.32 -15.92
N ASP A 350 -11.12 22.69 -16.94
CA ASP A 350 -11.03 24.01 -17.59
C ASP A 350 -11.72 25.11 -16.76
N ASN A 351 -12.50 24.72 -15.75
CA ASN A 351 -13.14 25.60 -14.79
C ASN A 351 -12.63 25.33 -13.37
N TYR A 352 -12.20 26.39 -12.69
CA TYR A 352 -11.57 26.35 -11.36
C TYR A 352 -12.51 26.79 -10.23
N ASN A 353 -13.79 27.01 -10.53
CA ASN A 353 -14.80 27.37 -9.53
C ASN A 353 -15.02 26.23 -8.55
N MET A 354 -15.19 26.57 -7.27
CA MET A 354 -15.38 25.60 -6.19
C MET A 354 -16.54 26.03 -5.29
N ALA A 355 -17.38 25.06 -4.91
CA ALA A 355 -18.40 25.23 -3.89
C ALA A 355 -18.04 24.41 -2.66
N ILE A 356 -18.13 25.02 -1.47
CA ILE A 356 -17.85 24.36 -0.19
C ILE A 356 -19.07 24.49 0.71
N THR A 357 -19.62 23.35 1.09
CA THR A 357 -20.85 23.26 1.89
C THR A 357 -20.57 22.59 3.22
N GLY A 358 -21.35 22.92 4.25
CA GLY A 358 -21.25 22.32 5.57
C GLY A 358 -21.94 23.15 6.64
N GLY A 359 -22.30 22.52 7.75
CA GLY A 359 -22.94 23.20 8.89
C GLY A 359 -22.06 24.26 9.55
N SER A 360 -22.64 25.06 10.46
CA SER A 360 -21.85 25.93 11.33
C SER A 360 -20.87 25.10 12.17
N GLY A 361 -19.62 25.56 12.32
CA GLY A 361 -18.59 24.82 13.05
C GLY A 361 -17.95 23.63 12.32
N ALA A 362 -18.40 23.27 11.11
CA ALA A 362 -17.86 22.14 10.34
C ALA A 362 -16.44 22.35 9.78
N GLY A 363 -15.80 23.50 10.04
CA GLY A 363 -14.43 23.78 9.58
C GLY A 363 -14.31 24.42 8.20
N LYS A 364 -15.41 24.88 7.58
CA LYS A 364 -15.39 25.56 6.26
C LYS A 364 -14.38 26.71 6.19
N SER A 365 -14.44 27.64 7.13
CA SER A 365 -13.53 28.80 7.18
C SER A 365 -12.09 28.37 7.43
N PHE A 366 -11.87 27.32 8.24
CA PHE A 366 -10.52 26.78 8.50
C PHE A 366 -9.91 26.19 7.22
N PHE A 367 -10.67 25.37 6.50
CA PHE A 367 -10.26 24.80 5.22
C PHE A 367 -9.96 25.90 4.18
N MET A 368 -10.86 26.86 4.03
CA MET A 368 -10.66 27.96 3.08
C MET A 368 -9.46 28.85 3.42
N GLN A 369 -9.20 29.10 4.71
CA GLN A 369 -7.98 29.80 5.12
C GLN A 369 -6.72 29.01 4.76
N ALA A 370 -6.71 27.69 4.93
CA ALA A 370 -5.59 26.84 4.53
C ALA A 370 -5.39 26.86 3.01
N LEU A 371 -6.48 26.79 2.24
CA LEU A 371 -6.45 26.87 0.78
C LEU A 371 -5.90 28.23 0.29
N VAL A 372 -6.41 29.35 0.84
CA VAL A 372 -5.93 30.69 0.50
C VAL A 372 -4.44 30.86 0.82
N LYS A 373 -3.98 30.32 1.96
CA LYS A 373 -2.54 30.32 2.29
C LYS A 373 -1.72 29.56 1.26
N SER A 374 -2.18 28.39 0.83
CA SER A 374 -1.50 27.60 -0.21
C SER A 374 -1.41 28.36 -1.53
N ILE A 375 -2.52 28.99 -1.96
CA ILE A 375 -2.57 29.83 -3.17
C ILE A 375 -1.61 31.02 -3.06
N PHE A 376 -1.63 31.73 -1.91
CA PHE A 376 -0.75 32.88 -1.67
C PHE A 376 0.73 32.48 -1.62
N ALA A 377 1.05 31.32 -1.03
CA ALA A 377 2.42 30.80 -0.99
C ALA A 377 2.98 30.48 -2.38
N LYS A 378 2.11 30.15 -3.35
CA LYS A 378 2.46 30.01 -4.77
C LYS A 378 2.55 31.34 -5.53
N GLY A 379 2.35 32.47 -4.86
CA GLY A 379 2.30 33.80 -5.48
C GLY A 379 0.94 34.20 -6.05
N GLY A 380 -0.12 33.44 -5.76
CA GLY A 380 -1.49 33.78 -6.16
C GLY A 380 -2.08 34.95 -5.37
N LYS A 381 -3.11 35.57 -5.92
CA LYS A 381 -3.87 36.65 -5.28
C LYS A 381 -5.24 36.13 -4.83
N ALA A 382 -5.74 36.61 -3.70
CA ALA A 382 -7.05 36.24 -3.18
C ALA A 382 -7.83 37.48 -2.75
N TRP A 383 -9.09 37.57 -3.19
CA TRP A 383 -10.07 38.53 -2.71
C TRP A 383 -11.14 37.78 -1.94
N ILE A 384 -11.45 38.24 -0.73
CA ILE A 384 -12.30 37.51 0.19
C ILE A 384 -13.45 38.42 0.61
N LEU A 385 -14.67 38.00 0.32
CA LEU A 385 -15.89 38.60 0.84
C LEU A 385 -16.31 37.82 2.08
N ASP A 386 -16.13 38.43 3.25
CA ASP A 386 -16.35 37.77 4.53
C ASP A 386 -17.35 38.54 5.39
N LYS A 387 -18.49 37.91 5.69
CA LYS A 387 -19.50 38.47 6.60
C LYS A 387 -19.08 38.38 8.07
N GLY A 388 -18.25 37.40 8.44
CA GLY A 388 -18.01 36.99 9.83
C GLY A 388 -16.66 37.40 10.41
N GLN A 389 -15.88 38.22 9.71
CA GLN A 389 -14.51 38.63 10.08
C GLN A 389 -13.53 37.47 10.38
N SER A 390 -13.87 36.25 9.96
CA SER A 390 -13.07 35.04 10.12
C SER A 390 -11.71 35.13 9.44
N TYR A 391 -11.59 35.93 8.37
CA TYR A 391 -10.36 36.05 7.59
C TYR A 391 -9.51 37.27 7.97
N LYS A 392 -9.99 38.17 8.84
CA LYS A 392 -9.29 39.41 9.22
C LYS A 392 -7.84 39.15 9.67
N LYS A 393 -7.66 38.21 10.61
CA LYS A 393 -6.35 37.83 11.13
C LYS A 393 -5.46 37.23 10.03
N LEU A 394 -6.03 36.40 9.15
CA LEU A 394 -5.28 35.83 8.03
C LEU A 394 -4.77 36.93 7.10
N THR A 395 -5.66 37.83 6.66
CA THR A 395 -5.34 38.93 5.77
C THR A 395 -4.22 39.79 6.34
N GLN A 396 -4.32 40.20 7.60
CA GLN A 396 -3.28 40.99 8.27
C GLN A 396 -1.96 40.24 8.40
N THR A 397 -2.01 38.95 8.73
CA THR A 397 -0.82 38.09 8.87
C THR A 397 -0.07 37.92 7.54
N LEU A 398 -0.80 37.90 6.42
CA LEU A 398 -0.24 37.83 5.07
C LEU A 398 0.18 39.20 4.51
N GLY A 399 0.06 40.28 5.29
CA GLY A 399 0.35 41.65 4.83
C GLY A 399 -0.69 42.20 3.85
N GLY A 400 -1.88 41.62 3.81
CA GLY A 400 -2.99 42.06 2.96
C GLY A 400 -3.79 43.22 3.57
N VAL A 401 -4.65 43.82 2.75
CA VAL A 401 -5.54 44.91 3.14
C VAL A 401 -6.89 44.33 3.58
N TYR A 402 -7.33 44.68 4.78
CA TYR A 402 -8.67 44.36 5.29
C TYR A 402 -9.53 45.62 5.27
N LEU A 403 -10.63 45.58 4.51
CA LEU A 403 -11.59 46.68 4.40
C LEU A 403 -12.85 46.33 5.19
N ASP A 404 -13.24 47.20 6.11
CA ASP A 404 -14.52 47.11 6.82
C ASP A 404 -15.56 48.02 6.16
N SER A 405 -16.84 47.72 6.35
CA SER A 405 -17.99 48.54 5.95
C SER A 405 -17.85 50.02 6.36
N SER A 406 -17.27 50.28 7.52
CA SER A 406 -16.94 51.62 8.04
C SER A 406 -15.86 52.36 7.25
N GLN A 407 -14.96 51.64 6.58
CA GLN A 407 -13.88 52.20 5.75
C GLN A 407 -14.28 52.31 4.28
N ILE A 408 -15.22 51.48 3.83
CA ILE A 408 -15.74 51.51 2.46
C ILE A 408 -16.65 52.73 2.27
N SER A 409 -17.44 53.12 3.28
CA SER A 409 -18.35 54.26 3.20
C SER A 409 -17.66 55.64 3.13
N SER A 410 -16.39 55.73 3.53
CA SER A 410 -15.60 56.97 3.46
C SER A 410 -14.78 57.12 2.18
N THR A 411 -14.78 56.12 1.30
CA THR A 411 -14.06 56.16 0.02
C THR A 411 -15.03 56.50 -1.11
N ARG A 412 -15.26 57.80 -1.37
CA ARG A 412 -15.75 58.20 -2.70
C ARG A 412 -14.66 57.83 -3.69
N LEU A 413 -14.91 56.85 -4.56
CA LEU A 413 -14.08 56.63 -5.73
C LEU A 413 -14.05 57.95 -6.51
N PRO A 414 -12.87 58.53 -6.77
CA PRO A 414 -12.79 59.73 -7.59
C PRO A 414 -13.34 59.38 -8.98
N THR A 415 -14.32 60.18 -9.41
CA THR A 415 -14.95 60.16 -10.73
C THR A 415 -13.94 60.37 -11.84
#